data_AF-A0AAU7X004-F1
#
_entry.id   AF-A0AAU7X004-F1
#
_cell.length_a   1.000
_cell.length_b   1.000
_cell.length_c   1.000
_cell.angle_alpha   90.00
_cell.angle_beta   90.00
_cell.angle_gamma   90.00
#
_symmetry.space_group_name_H-M   'P 1'
#
loop_
_entity.id
_entity.type
_entity.pdbx_description
1 polymer ?
#
loop_
_entity_poly.entity_id
_entity_poly.type
_entity_poly.pdbx_seq_one_letter_code
_entity_poly.pdbx_strand_id
1 'polypeptide(L)'
;MKHSAPPRQAIALKYDGQQAPTLTAKGDDELAEAILKIARDYEVPIYENAELVKLLARLELGESIPPELYRTIAEIIAFAWNLKGKFPAGHDPQRAELEKDITERGDDY
;
A
#
# COMPACT_ATOMS: atom_id res chain seq x y z
N MET A 1 2.88 34.67 15.61
CA MET A 1 3.66 33.43 15.82
C MET A 1 3.14 32.39 14.85
N LYS A 2 3.90 32.02 13.82
CA LYS A 2 3.48 30.95 12.90
C LYS A 2 3.78 29.64 13.61
N HIS A 3 2.75 28.90 14.00
CA HIS A 3 2.90 27.52 14.45
C HIS A 3 3.45 26.74 13.26
N SER A 4 4.74 26.44 13.26
CA SER A 4 5.33 25.58 12.23
C SER A 4 4.83 24.18 12.53
N ALA A 5 3.80 23.75 11.80
CA ALA A 5 3.44 22.34 11.76
C ALA A 5 4.70 21.52 11.40
N PRO A 6 4.85 20.28 11.89
CA PRO A 6 5.97 19.44 11.50
C PRO A 6 6.04 19.37 9.97
N PRO A 7 7.26 19.38 9.39
CA PRO A 7 7.43 19.35 7.94
C PRO A 7 6.67 18.16 7.37
N ARG A 8 5.88 18.42 6.34
CA ARG A 8 5.01 17.41 5.76
C ARG A 8 5.84 16.62 4.76
N GLN A 9 5.94 15.31 4.93
CA GLN A 9 6.72 14.45 4.05
C GLN A 9 5.80 13.45 3.35
N ALA A 10 6.08 13.16 2.08
CA ALA A 10 5.36 12.18 1.30
C ALA A 10 6.32 11.22 0.59
N ILE A 11 5.97 9.93 0.61
CA ILE A 11 6.69 8.85 -0.06
C ILE A 11 5.70 8.10 -0.96
N ALA A 12 6.08 7.88 -2.22
CA ALA A 12 5.29 7.10 -3.17
C ALA A 12 6.00 5.78 -3.49
N LEU A 13 5.28 4.67 -3.31
CA LEU A 13 5.76 3.33 -3.63
C LEU A 13 5.02 2.77 -4.84
N LYS A 14 5.74 1.98 -5.65
CA LYS A 14 5.16 1.21 -6.75
C LYS A 14 5.39 -0.28 -6.49
N TYR A 15 4.33 -1.07 -6.68
CA TYR A 15 4.39 -2.53 -6.61
C TYR A 15 3.78 -3.12 -7.88
N ASP A 16 4.49 -4.06 -8.50
CA ASP A 16 4.09 -4.73 -9.74
C ASP A 16 3.44 -6.11 -9.51
N GLY A 17 3.35 -6.56 -8.25
CA GLY A 17 2.82 -7.87 -7.90
C GLY A 17 3.86 -8.99 -7.88
N GLN A 18 5.12 -8.74 -8.23
CA GLN A 18 6.16 -9.76 -8.38
C GLN A 18 7.39 -9.44 -7.53
N GLN A 19 7.90 -8.20 -7.61
CA GLN A 19 9.11 -7.76 -6.91
C GLN A 19 8.78 -6.88 -5.71
N ALA A 20 9.75 -6.70 -4.81
CA ALA A 20 9.58 -5.79 -3.68
C ALA A 20 9.14 -4.38 -4.15
N PRO A 21 8.20 -3.73 -3.45
CA PRO A 21 7.79 -2.37 -3.77
C PRO A 21 9.00 -1.43 -3.85
N THR A 22 9.01 -0.54 -4.85
CA THR A 22 10.10 0.41 -5.08
C THR A 22 9.68 1.84 -4.80
N LEU A 23 10.61 2.65 -4.29
CA LEU A 23 10.40 4.07 -4.04
C LEU A 23 10.47 4.84 -5.36
N THR A 24 9.38 5.49 -5.75
CA THR A 24 9.26 6.20 -7.03
C THR A 24 9.21 7.72 -6.88
N ALA A 25 8.78 8.21 -5.70
CA ALA A 25 8.86 9.62 -5.36
C ALA A 25 9.09 9.76 -3.84
N LYS A 26 9.84 10.79 -3.46
CA LYS A 26 9.94 11.29 -2.09
C LYS A 26 10.05 12.81 -2.12
N GLY A 27 9.47 13.47 -1.14
CA GLY A 27 9.54 14.93 -1.05
C GLY A 27 9.05 15.46 0.28
N ASP A 28 9.49 16.68 0.59
CA ASP A 28 9.14 17.42 1.79
C ASP A 28 8.38 18.70 1.40
N ASP A 29 7.60 19.22 2.34
CA ASP A 29 6.86 20.48 2.26
C ASP A 29 6.09 20.65 0.93
N GLU A 30 6.49 21.60 0.07
CA GLU A 30 5.80 21.88 -1.19
C GLU A 30 5.81 20.67 -2.14
N LEU A 31 6.92 19.92 -2.18
CA LEU A 31 7.01 18.73 -3.01
C LEU A 31 6.13 17.60 -2.47
N ALA A 32 6.04 17.47 -1.14
CA ALA A 32 5.13 16.51 -0.51
C ALA A 32 3.66 16.81 -0.88
N GLU A 33 3.25 18.08 -0.83
CA GLU A 33 1.91 18.50 -1.24
C GLU A 33 1.64 18.22 -2.73
N ALA A 34 2.63 18.43 -3.60
CA ALA A 34 2.52 18.10 -5.02
C ALA A 34 2.34 16.59 -5.25
N ILE A 35 3.11 15.75 -4.55
CA ILE A 35 2.97 14.28 -4.60
C ILE A 35 1.57 13.85 -4.15
N LEU A 36 1.10 14.38 -3.01
CA LEU A 36 -0.22 14.07 -2.47
C LEU A 36 -1.35 14.56 -3.38
N LYS A 37 -1.18 15.71 -4.03
CA LYS A 37 -2.14 16.21 -5.01
C LYS A 37 -2.26 15.26 -6.20
N ILE A 38 -1.13 14.85 -6.79
CA ILE A 38 -1.12 13.90 -7.91
C ILE A 38 -1.74 12.56 -7.47
N ALA A 39 -1.39 12.07 -6.28
CA ALA A 39 -1.98 10.85 -5.74
C ALA A 39 -3.52 10.94 -5.66
N ARG A 40 -4.07 12.07 -5.19
CA ARG A 40 -5.52 12.32 -5.17
C ARG A 40 -6.12 12.38 -6.58
N ASP A 41 -5.50 13.11 -7.50
CA ASP A 41 -5.99 13.28 -8.88
C ASP A 41 -6.08 11.93 -9.64
N TYR A 42 -5.17 11.00 -9.35
CA TYR A 42 -5.12 9.65 -9.95
C TYR A 42 -5.69 8.55 -9.06
N GLU A 43 -6.40 8.93 -7.98
CA GLU A 43 -7.02 8.02 -7.01
C GLU A 43 -6.04 7.01 -6.41
N VAL A 44 -4.75 7.33 -6.30
CA VAL A 44 -3.75 6.50 -5.63
C VAL A 44 -4.07 6.49 -4.12
N PRO A 45 -4.13 5.31 -3.48
CA PRO A 45 -4.38 5.21 -2.04
C PRO A 45 -3.34 5.99 -1.23
N ILE A 46 -3.80 6.77 -0.24
CA ILE A 46 -2.96 7.54 0.67
C ILE A 46 -3.10 6.97 2.07
N TYR A 47 -1.96 6.66 2.69
CA TYR A 47 -1.88 6.15 4.05
C TYR A 47 -0.99 7.09 4.89
N GLU A 48 -1.53 7.62 5.98
CA GLU A 48 -0.83 8.58 6.83
C GLU A 48 -0.18 7.88 8.02
N ASN A 49 1.17 7.86 8.05
CA ASN A 49 1.93 7.33 9.17
C ASN A 49 3.32 8.00 9.22
N ALA A 50 3.53 8.90 10.19
CA ALA A 50 4.75 9.68 10.30
C ALA A 50 6.01 8.83 10.54
N GLU A 51 5.92 7.76 11.32
CA GLU A 51 7.08 6.91 11.63
C GLU A 51 7.49 6.06 10.44
N LEU A 52 6.53 5.50 9.71
CA LEU A 52 6.80 4.77 8.47
C LEU A 52 7.40 5.68 7.40
N VAL A 53 6.87 6.90 7.26
CA VAL A 53 7.41 7.89 6.32
C VAL A 53 8.87 8.22 6.64
N LYS A 54 9.22 8.50 7.90
CA LYS A 54 10.61 8.73 8.31
C LYS A 54 11.54 7.55 8.03
N LEU A 55 11.03 6.33 8.17
CA LEU A 55 11.81 5.13 7.91
C LEU A 55 12.07 4.95 6.40
N LEU A 56 11.04 5.10 5.58
CA LEU A 56 11.13 4.99 4.13
C LEU A 56 11.89 6.15 3.48
N ALA A 57 11.89 7.34 4.10
CA ALA A 57 12.64 8.50 3.63
C ALA A 57 14.15 8.26 3.52
N ARG A 58 14.67 7.23 4.21
CA ARG A 58 16.09 6.83 4.15
C ARG A 58 16.47 6.12 2.86
N LEU A 59 15.48 5.65 2.09
CA LEU A 59 15.70 4.98 0.81
C LEU A 59 15.91 6.00 -0.30
N GLU A 60 16.72 5.63 -1.28
CA GLU A 60 16.91 6.42 -2.51
C GLU A 60 15.86 6.11 -3.57
N LEU A 61 15.70 7.05 -4.51
CA LEU A 61 14.78 6.86 -5.64
C LEU A 61 15.19 5.62 -6.44
N GLY A 62 14.23 4.74 -6.70
CA GLY A 62 14.44 3.47 -7.39
C GLY A 62 14.82 2.30 -6.48
N GLU A 63 15.14 2.55 -5.20
CA GLU A 63 15.43 1.46 -4.28
C GLU A 63 14.17 0.68 -3.92
N SER A 64 14.35 -0.64 -3.74
CA SER A 64 13.33 -1.50 -3.17
C SER A 64 13.23 -1.26 -1.68
N ILE A 65 12.02 -1.39 -1.12
CA ILE A 65 11.87 -1.42 0.34
C ILE A 65 12.74 -2.54 0.94
N PRO A 66 13.19 -2.40 2.19
CA PRO A 66 14.00 -3.42 2.83
C PRO A 66 13.13 -4.60 3.35
N PRO A 67 13.65 -5.83 3.43
CA PRO A 67 12.88 -7.03 3.80
C PRO A 67 12.11 -6.93 5.11
N GLU A 68 12.64 -6.20 6.08
CA GLU A 68 12.03 -6.00 7.40
C GLU A 68 10.69 -5.27 7.32
N LEU A 69 10.44 -4.54 6.22
CA LEU A 69 9.21 -3.79 5.98
C LEU A 69 8.24 -4.49 5.03
N TYR A 70 8.61 -5.63 4.44
CA TYR A 70 7.79 -6.31 3.44
C TYR A 70 6.39 -6.61 3.96
N ARG A 71 6.29 -7.19 5.17
CA ARG A 71 5.01 -7.55 5.76
C ARG A 71 4.12 -6.33 5.96
N THR A 72 4.64 -5.28 6.60
CA THR A 72 3.89 -4.05 6.88
C THR A 72 3.41 -3.38 5.59
N ILE A 73 4.27 -3.29 4.56
CA ILE A 73 3.89 -2.68 3.28
C ILE A 73 2.90 -3.57 2.53
N ALA A 74 3.05 -4.89 2.55
CA ALA A 74 2.10 -5.82 1.94
C ALA A 74 0.70 -5.71 2.56
N GLU A 75 0.62 -5.60 3.89
CA GLU A 75 -0.65 -5.39 4.61
C GLU A 75 -1.32 -4.07 4.20
N ILE A 76 -0.56 -2.99 4.07
CA ILE A 76 -1.08 -1.68 3.61
C ILE A 76 -1.58 -1.77 2.16
N ILE A 77 -0.82 -2.40 1.26
CA ILE A 77 -1.21 -2.57 -0.14
C ILE A 77 -2.48 -3.43 -0.25
N ALA A 78 -2.53 -4.55 0.48
CA ALA A 78 -3.69 -5.44 0.49
C ALA A 78 -4.95 -4.72 0.99
N PHE A 79 -4.83 -3.95 2.06
CA PHE A 79 -5.92 -3.11 2.57
C PHE A 79 -6.37 -2.07 1.53
N ALA A 80 -5.42 -1.38 0.90
CA ALA A 80 -5.70 -0.39 -0.12
C ALA A 80 -6.39 -0.97 -1.37
N TRP A 81 -6.04 -2.20 -1.76
CA TRP A 81 -6.73 -2.92 -2.84
C TRP A 81 -8.13 -3.37 -2.43
N ASN A 82 -8.30 -3.89 -1.21
CA ASN A 82 -9.60 -4.30 -0.69
C ASN A 82 -10.62 -3.15 -0.71
N LEU A 83 -10.20 -1.94 -0.32
CA LEU A 83 -11.04 -0.74 -0.41
C LEU A 83 -11.47 -0.39 -1.85
N LYS A 84 -10.69 -0.82 -2.84
CA LYS A 84 -10.99 -0.67 -4.28
C LYS A 84 -11.73 -1.87 -4.87
N GLY A 85 -12.17 -2.82 -4.05
CA GLY A 85 -12.78 -4.08 -4.51
C GLY A 85 -11.82 -4.97 -5.30
N LYS A 86 -10.51 -4.76 -5.15
CA LYS A 86 -9.46 -5.56 -5.78
C LYS A 86 -8.81 -6.45 -4.72
N PHE A 87 -8.41 -7.65 -5.12
CA PHE A 87 -7.73 -8.58 -4.24
C PHE A 87 -6.42 -9.05 -4.88
N PRO A 88 -5.37 -9.31 -4.09
CA PRO A 88 -4.23 -10.07 -4.57
C PRO A 88 -4.69 -11.42 -5.13
N ALA A 89 -4.01 -11.95 -6.14
CA ALA A 89 -4.34 -13.24 -6.73
C ALA A 89 -4.37 -14.33 -5.65
N GLY A 90 -5.51 -15.03 -5.50
CA GLY A 90 -5.71 -16.08 -4.49
C GLY A 90 -6.22 -15.59 -3.12
N HIS A 91 -6.52 -14.30 -2.94
CA HIS A 91 -7.09 -13.74 -1.70
C HIS A 91 -8.45 -13.07 -1.94
N ASP A 92 -9.22 -13.61 -2.87
CA ASP A 92 -10.60 -13.21 -3.08
C ASP A 92 -11.50 -13.89 -2.02
N PRO A 93 -12.08 -13.15 -1.06
CA PRO A 93 -12.95 -13.72 -0.03
C PRO A 93 -14.20 -14.36 -0.62
N GLN A 94 -14.67 -13.91 -1.79
CA GLN A 94 -15.83 -14.53 -2.46
C GLN A 94 -15.49 -15.87 -3.11
N ARG A 95 -14.24 -16.10 -3.53
CA ARG A 95 -13.79 -17.45 -3.94
C ARG A 95 -13.71 -18.42 -2.77
N ALA A 96 -13.23 -17.96 -1.61
CA ALA A 96 -13.10 -18.80 -0.43
C ALA A 96 -14.47 -19.27 0.13
N GLU A 97 -15.53 -18.49 -0.08
CA GLU A 97 -16.91 -18.88 0.25
C GLU A 97 -17.45 -19.94 -0.74
N LEU A 98 -17.19 -19.76 -2.04
CA LEU A 98 -17.63 -20.68 -3.10
C LEU A 98 -17.00 -22.08 -3.01
N GLU A 99 -15.75 -22.18 -2.55
CA GLU A 99 -15.05 -23.47 -2.40
C GLU A 99 -15.55 -24.29 -1.20
N LYS A 100 -16.09 -23.64 -0.16
CA LYS A 100 -16.62 -24.34 1.02
C LYS A 100 -17.95 -25.05 0.75
N ASP A 101 -18.79 -24.46 -0.09
CA ASP A 101 -20.12 -25.00 -0.45
C ASP A 101 -20.07 -26.30 -1.28
N ILE A 102 -18.92 -26.64 -1.88
CA ILE A 102 -18.81 -27.79 -2.78
C ILE A 102 -18.54 -29.11 -2.03
N THR A 103 -18.36 -29.08 -0.70
CA THR A 103 -17.93 -30.26 0.08
C THR A 103 -19.02 -30.89 0.97
N GLU A 104 -20.27 -30.42 0.93
CA GLU A 104 -21.36 -30.97 1.79
C GLU A 104 -22.48 -31.69 1.02
N ARG A 105 -22.24 -32.11 -0.23
CA ARG A 105 -23.26 -32.87 -0.97
C ARG A 105 -22.68 -34.03 -1.77
N GLY A 106 -22.55 -35.19 -1.14
CA GLY A 106 -22.75 -36.44 -1.87
C GLY A 106 -21.88 -37.61 -1.48
N ASP A 107 -22.08 -38.15 -0.28
CA ASP A 107 -21.58 -39.48 0.08
C ASP A 107 -22.38 -40.10 1.24
N ASP A 108 -23.71 -40.05 1.10
CA ASP A 108 -24.65 -40.95 1.80
C ASP A 108 -25.34 -41.84 0.76
N TYR A 109 -24.68 -42.86 0.21
CA TYR A 109 -25.30 -44.02 -0.47
C TYR A 109 -24.37 -45.23 -0.51
#